data_AF-X1SG20-F1
#
_entry.id   AF-X1SG20-F1
#
_cell.length_a   1.000
_cell.length_b   1.000
_cell.length_c   1.000
_cell.angle_alpha   90.00
_cell.angle_beta   90.00
_cell.angle_gamma   90.00
#
_symmetry.space_group_name_H-M   'P 1'
#
loop_
_entity.id
_entity.type
_entity.pdbx_description
1 polymer ?
#
loop_
_entity_poly.entity_id
_entity_poly.type
_entity_poly.pdbx_seq_one_letter_code
_entity_poly.pdbx_strand_id
1 'polypeptide(L)'
;MTFYYRAHSWNSSPQPNEETIKQWKFFAEKSNWRIVQLQNGFYQTECQDMSDEDRWVDVTRRASLEEAEQAIDDSVTHYNSKVEFANGLFSSYFFRQRISIV
;
A
#
# COMPACT_ATOMS: atom_id res chain seq x y z
N MET A 1 5.74 -45.78 0.31
CA MET A 1 5.51 -44.81 -0.78
C MET A 1 5.84 -43.41 -0.28
N THR A 2 6.90 -42.80 -0.80
CA THR A 2 7.25 -41.40 -0.53
C THR A 2 6.60 -40.53 -1.60
N PHE A 3 5.71 -39.62 -1.20
CA PHE A 3 5.09 -38.66 -2.12
C PHE A 3 5.98 -37.43 -2.25
N TYR A 4 6.51 -37.20 -3.45
CA TYR A 4 7.20 -35.95 -3.80
C TYR A 4 6.13 -34.94 -4.26
N TYR A 5 5.79 -33.97 -3.42
CA TYR A 5 4.97 -32.84 -3.86
C TYR A 5 5.85 -31.88 -4.67
N ARG A 6 5.57 -31.74 -5.96
CA ARG A 6 6.16 -30.69 -6.80
C ARG A 6 5.16 -29.53 -6.81
N ALA A 7 5.47 -28.47 -6.06
CA ALA A 7 4.71 -27.23 -6.17
C ALA A 7 5.02 -26.58 -7.53
N HIS A 8 4.07 -26.61 -8.46
CA HIS A 8 4.13 -25.81 -9.66
C HIS A 8 3.75 -24.38 -9.29
N SER A 9 4.73 -23.50 -9.07
CA SER A 9 4.48 -22.07 -8.93
C SER A 9 4.07 -21.49 -10.27
N TRP A 10 2.76 -21.42 -10.51
CA TRP A 10 2.20 -20.62 -11.61
C TRP A 10 2.45 -19.14 -11.27
N ASN A 11 3.48 -18.55 -11.86
CA ASN A 11 3.72 -17.11 -11.74
C ASN A 11 2.82 -16.38 -12.76
N SER A 12 1.51 -16.40 -12.49
CA SER A 12 0.49 -15.68 -13.27
C SER A 12 0.10 -14.40 -12.58
N SER A 13 1.06 -13.63 -12.06
CA SER A 13 0.74 -12.30 -11.55
C SER A 13 0.34 -11.43 -12.75
N PRO A 14 -0.93 -11.03 -12.90
CA PRO A 14 -1.34 -10.19 -14.01
C PRO A 14 -0.54 -8.89 -13.97
N GLN A 15 -0.08 -8.43 -15.13
CA GLN A 15 0.53 -7.11 -15.23
C GLN A 15 -0.50 -6.08 -14.76
N PRO A 16 -0.10 -5.11 -13.91
CA PRO A 16 -1.05 -4.12 -13.40
C PRO A 16 -1.61 -3.28 -14.56
N ASN A 17 -2.93 -3.14 -14.61
CA ASN A 17 -3.58 -2.27 -15.58
C ASN A 17 -3.31 -0.79 -15.23
N GLU A 18 -3.35 0.09 -16.24
CA GLU A 18 -3.13 1.53 -16.06
C GLU A 18 -4.10 2.16 -15.04
N GLU A 19 -5.36 1.71 -15.01
CA GLU A 19 -6.35 2.15 -14.04
C GLU A 19 -5.95 1.79 -12.61
N THR A 20 -5.40 0.59 -12.41
CA THR A 20 -4.92 0.13 -11.09
C THR A 20 -3.71 0.95 -10.63
N ILE A 21 -2.81 1.31 -11.55
CA ILE A 21 -1.67 2.20 -11.25
C ILE A 21 -2.17 3.59 -10.86
N LYS A 22 -3.20 4.11 -11.54
CA LYS A 22 -3.83 5.39 -11.20
C LYS A 22 -4.44 5.35 -9.80
N GLN A 23 -5.15 4.27 -9.45
CA GLN A 23 -5.69 4.07 -8.11
C GLN A 23 -4.58 4.05 -7.05
N TRP A 24 -3.47 3.34 -7.29
CA TRP A 24 -2.35 3.31 -6.35
C TRP A 24 -1.69 4.68 -6.16
N LYS A 25 -1.53 5.45 -7.24
CA LYS A 25 -1.02 6.83 -7.14
C LYS A 25 -1.94 7.70 -6.28
N PHE A 26 -3.25 7.58 -6.47
CA PHE A 26 -4.23 8.31 -5.67
C PHE A 26 -4.13 7.96 -4.18
N PHE A 27 -4.02 6.68 -3.82
CA PHE A 27 -3.87 6.26 -2.43
C PHE A 27 -2.50 6.58 -1.81
N ALA A 28 -1.48 6.76 -2.64
CA ALA A 28 -0.14 7.14 -2.20
C ALA A 28 -0.04 8.62 -1.76
N GLU A 29 -1.02 9.45 -2.08
CA GLU A 29 -1.07 10.84 -1.67
C GLU A 29 -1.70 10.98 -0.28
N LYS A 30 -0.90 11.43 0.70
CA LYS A 30 -1.37 11.64 2.09
C LYS A 30 -2.49 12.67 2.21
N SER A 31 -2.63 13.60 1.26
CA SER A 31 -3.71 14.59 1.22
C SER A 31 -5.11 13.99 1.08
N ASN A 32 -5.21 12.79 0.50
CA ASN A 32 -6.48 12.11 0.25
C ASN A 32 -6.93 11.28 1.48
N TRP A 33 -6.21 11.42 2.60
CA TRP A 33 -6.48 10.77 3.87
C TRP A 33 -6.85 11.80 4.93
N ARG A 34 -7.81 11.44 5.77
CA ARG A 34 -8.17 12.23 6.95
C ARG A 34 -8.38 11.34 8.16
N ILE A 35 -8.23 11.93 9.34
CA ILE A 35 -8.51 11.28 10.61
C ILE A 35 -9.73 11.96 11.21
N VAL A 36 -10.75 11.16 11.51
CA VAL A 36 -11.98 11.60 12.17
C VAL A 36 -12.01 11.00 13.57
N GLN A 37 -12.17 11.84 14.58
CA GLN A 37 -12.42 11.38 15.95
C GLN A 37 -13.90 11.06 16.11
N LEU A 38 -14.20 9.82 16.47
CA LEU A 38 -15.56 9.37 16.76
C LEU A 38 -15.95 9.73 18.20
N GLN A 39 -17.25 9.87 18.46
CA GLN A 39 -17.79 10.18 19.80
C GLN A 39 -17.46 9.12 20.86
N ASN A 40 -17.09 7.92 20.44
CA ASN A 40 -16.66 6.82 21.30
C ASN A 40 -15.18 6.91 21.74
N GLY A 41 -14.45 7.96 21.32
CA GLY A 41 -13.04 8.16 21.65
C GLY A 41 -12.06 7.42 20.75
N PHE A 42 -12.52 6.71 19.73
CA PHE A 42 -11.66 6.09 18.71
C PHE A 42 -11.39 7.05 17.55
N TYR A 43 -10.27 6.83 16.87
CA TYR A 43 -9.88 7.54 15.66
C TYR A 43 -10.14 6.64 14.46
N GLN A 44 -10.88 7.17 13.48
CA GLN A 44 -11.16 6.52 12.22
C GLN A 44 -10.33 7.20 11.13
N THR A 45 -9.55 6.42 10.39
CA THR A 45 -8.89 6.89 9.17
C THR A 45 -9.86 6.70 8.01
N GLU A 46 -10.03 7.76 7.23
CA GLU A 46 -10.89 7.75 6.05
C GLU A 46 -10.06 8.15 4.83
N CYS A 47 -10.35 7.51 3.71
CA CYS A 47 -9.76 7.83 2.42
C CYS A 47 -10.86 8.34 1.47
N GLN A 48 -10.54 9.36 0.70
CA GLN A 48 -11.44 9.92 -0.30
C GLN A 48 -11.69 8.91 -1.43
N ASP A 49 -12.88 8.91 -2.02
CA ASP A 49 -13.14 8.12 -3.22
C ASP A 49 -12.56 8.82 -4.46
N MET A 50 -11.96 8.06 -5.37
CA MET A 50 -11.43 8.61 -6.63
C MET A 50 -12.56 9.08 -7.57
N SER A 51 -13.77 8.53 -7.41
CA SER A 51 -14.93 8.82 -8.26
C SER A 51 -15.75 10.00 -7.75
N ASP A 52 -15.83 10.14 -6.43
CA ASP A 52 -16.68 11.12 -5.73
C ASP A 52 -15.88 11.87 -4.66
N GLU A 53 -15.58 13.15 -4.91
CA GLU A 53 -14.76 13.98 -4.00
C GLU A 53 -15.41 14.19 -2.61
N ASP A 54 -16.74 14.20 -2.56
CA ASP A 54 -17.50 14.35 -1.31
C ASP A 54 -17.60 13.03 -0.50
N ARG A 55 -17.21 11.91 -1.10
CA ARG A 55 -17.33 10.59 -0.48
C ARG A 55 -16.04 10.20 0.21
N TRP A 56 -16.17 9.86 1.49
CA TRP A 56 -15.09 9.38 2.33
C TRP A 56 -15.40 7.98 2.82
N VAL A 57 -14.46 7.07 2.65
CA VAL A 57 -14.58 5.65 2.98
C VAL A 57 -13.75 5.34 4.21
N ASP A 58 -14.36 4.67 5.19
CA ASP A 58 -13.67 4.24 6.39
C ASP A 58 -12.70 3.08 6.09
N VAL A 59 -11.44 3.21 6.53
CA VAL A 59 -10.40 2.22 6.26
C VAL A 59 -10.00 1.47 7.53
N THR A 60 -9.57 2.19 8.56
CA THR A 60 -9.13 1.58 9.83
C THR A 60 -9.60 2.37 11.04
N ARG A 61 -9.80 1.68 12.17
CA ARG A 61 -10.15 2.27 13.46
C ARG A 61 -9.05 1.97 14.47
N ARG A 62 -8.55 2.99 15.17
CA ARG A 62 -7.46 2.92 16.16
C ARG A 62 -7.83 3.66 17.43
N ALA A 63 -7.19 3.30 18.54
CA ALA A 63 -7.46 3.92 19.85
C ALA A 63 -6.65 5.21 20.05
N SER A 64 -5.45 5.28 19.48
CA SER A 64 -4.59 6.47 19.53
C SER A 64 -4.55 7.21 18.19
N LEU A 65 -4.33 8.53 18.25
CA LEU A 65 -4.10 9.37 17.07
C LEU A 65 -2.76 9.02 16.39
N GLU A 66 -1.72 8.74 17.18
CA GLU A 66 -0.39 8.35 16.67
C GLU A 66 -0.46 7.03 15.89
N GLU A 67 -1.24 6.06 16.37
CA GLU A 67 -1.47 4.81 15.64
C GLU A 67 -2.26 5.02 14.34
N ALA A 68 -3.17 6.00 14.32
CA ALA A 68 -3.92 6.36 13.13
C ALA A 68 -3.01 7.04 12.09
N GLU A 69 -2.11 7.92 12.51
CA GLU A 69 -1.11 8.55 11.65
C GLU A 69 -0.12 7.51 11.08
N GLN A 70 0.40 6.62 11.92
CA GLN A 70 1.28 5.55 11.47
C GLN A 70 0.60 4.63 10.46
N ALA A 71 -0.68 4.29 10.66
CA ALA A 71 -1.42 3.48 9.70
C ALA A 71 -1.60 4.16 8.32
N ILE A 72 -1.75 5.49 8.30
CA ILE A 72 -1.77 6.27 7.05
C ILE A 72 -0.39 6.23 6.39
N ASP A 73 0.68 6.47 7.15
CA ASP A 73 2.06 6.47 6.62
C ASP A 73 2.47 5.10 6.07
N ASP A 74 2.08 4.01 6.74
CA ASP A 74 2.29 2.64 6.28
C ASP A 74 1.51 2.37 4.99
N SER A 75 0.26 2.85 4.90
CA SER A 75 -0.58 2.70 3.70
C SER A 75 0.01 3.44 2.52
N VAL A 76 0.41 4.70 2.71
CA VAL A 76 1.09 5.52 1.70
C VAL A 76 2.37 4.85 1.21
N THR A 77 3.18 4.35 2.14
CA THR A 77 4.44 3.64 1.82
C THR A 77 4.17 2.37 1.02
N HIS A 78 3.14 1.61 1.38
CA HIS A 78 2.72 0.41 0.65
C HIS A 78 2.31 0.72 -0.80
N TYR A 79 1.50 1.76 -1.02
CA TYR A 79 1.06 2.14 -2.36
C TYR A 79 2.18 2.74 -3.21
N ASN A 80 3.05 3.57 -2.62
CA ASN A 80 4.26 4.05 -3.30
C ASN A 80 5.11 2.87 -3.79
N SER A 81 5.31 1.86 -2.93
CA SER A 81 6.08 0.66 -3.30
C SER A 81 5.46 -0.09 -4.49
N LYS A 82 4.12 -0.14 -4.59
CA LYS A 82 3.42 -0.73 -5.74
C LYS A 82 3.57 0.10 -7.02
N VAL A 83 3.51 1.43 -6.92
CA VAL A 83 3.73 2.31 -8.06
C VAL A 83 5.16 2.16 -8.58
N GLU A 84 6.16 2.12 -7.70
CA GLU A 84 7.56 1.90 -8.06
C GLU A 84 7.79 0.54 -8.71
N PHE A 85 7.14 -0.52 -8.20
CA PHE A 85 7.18 -1.85 -8.81
C PHE A 85 6.56 -1.85 -10.22
N ALA A 86 5.42 -1.17 -10.40
CA ALA A 86 4.76 -1.05 -11.69
C ALA A 86 5.59 -0.26 -12.71
N ASN A 87 6.31 0.77 -12.26
CA ASN A 87 7.21 1.56 -13.11
C ASN A 87 8.54 0.85 -13.41
N GLY A 88 8.80 -0.33 -12.84
CA GLY A 88 10.03 -1.09 -13.04
C GLY A 88 11.27 -0.50 -12.36
N LEU A 89 11.12 0.52 -11.50
CA LEU A 89 12.24 1.17 -10.81
C LEU A 89 12.84 0.32 -9.69
N PHE A 90 12.20 -0.79 -9.30
CA PHE A 90 12.69 -1.71 -8.28
C PHE A 90 13.83 -2.65 -8.76
N SER A 91 14.62 -2.22 -9.74
CA SER A 91 15.77 -2.96 -10.26
C SER A 91 16.99 -2.04 -10.44
N SER A 92 17.63 -1.63 -9.34
CA SER A 92 19.09 -1.36 -9.34
C SER A 92 19.69 -1.02 -7.97
N TYR A 93 18.94 -0.44 -7.02
CA TYR A 93 19.57 0.12 -5.81
C TYR A 93 19.71 -0.83 -4.62
N PHE A 94 18.86 -1.85 -4.47
CA PHE A 94 18.90 -2.72 -3.29
C PHE A 94 19.88 -3.91 -3.40
N PHE A 95 20.34 -4.24 -4.62
CA PHE A 95 21.33 -5.32 -4.83
C PHE A 95 22.79 -4.82 -4.81
N ARG A 96 23.01 -3.50 -4.85
CA ARG A 96 24.35 -2.89 -4.95
C ARG A 96 25.01 -2.50 -3.63
N GLN A 97 24.41 -2.83 -2.48
CA GLN A 97 25.05 -2.63 -1.15
C GLN A 97 25.54 -3.93 -0.49
N ARG A 98 25.50 -5.08 -1.17
CA ARG A 98 26.04 -6.34 -0.64
C ARG A 98 27.17 -6.98 -1.46
N ILE A 99 27.87 -6.19 -2.28
CA ILE A 99 29.15 -6.60 -2.89
C ILE A 99 30.12 -5.41 -2.88
N SER A 100 30.58 -5.03 -1.70
CA SER A 100 31.81 -4.26 -1.50
C SER A 100 32.35 -4.59 -0.10
N ILE A 101 32.59 -5.88 0.12
CA ILE A 101 33.68 -6.33 0.98
C ILE A 101 34.69 -6.91 0.01
N VAL A 102 35.69 -6.11 -0.36
CA VAL A 102 37.14 -6.39 -0.39
C VAL A 102 37.83 -5.05 -0.48
#